data_AF-A0A553EN52-F1
#
_entry.id   AF-A0A553EN52-F1
#
_cell.length_a   1.000
_cell.length_b   1.000
_cell.length_c   1.000
_cell.angle_alpha   90.00
_cell.angle_beta   90.00
_cell.angle_gamma   90.00
#
_symmetry.space_group_name_H-M   'P 1'
#
loop_
_entity.id
_entity.type
_entity.pdbx_description
1 polymer ?
#
loop_
_entity_poly.entity_id
_entity_poly.type
_entity_poly.pdbx_seq_one_letter_code
_entity_poly.pdbx_strand_id
1 'polypeptide(L)'
;GLNSFSLNEFYATEAALTVAMMAYNLMAIFRLFILKSEVQHTLSTIRFKTFAIGAYFQKVKGKTVLKIALAKQRRKWFNGLWNTSNQVQTPLIFPIA
;
A
#
# COMPACT_ATOMS: atom_id res chain seq x y z
N GLY A 1 -36.28 24.27 28.06
CA GLY A 1 -36.12 22.86 27.66
C GLY A 1 -35.10 22.70 26.55
N LEU A 2 -33.87 23.18 26.76
CA LEU A 2 -32.74 23.03 25.82
C LEU A 2 -31.53 22.39 26.52
N ASN A 3 -31.72 21.82 27.72
CA ASN A 3 -30.67 21.17 28.51
C ASN A 3 -30.81 19.63 28.49
N SER A 4 -31.70 19.09 27.64
CA SER A 4 -31.93 17.65 27.48
C SER A 4 -31.41 17.10 26.14
N PHE A 5 -30.76 17.93 25.33
CA PHE A 5 -30.02 17.45 24.17
C PHE A 5 -28.58 17.20 24.64
N SER A 6 -28.17 15.94 24.65
CA SER A 6 -26.80 15.53 24.92
C SER A 6 -25.84 16.21 23.93
N LEU A 7 -25.32 17.40 24.27
CA LEU A 7 -24.33 18.12 23.47
C LEU A 7 -23.04 17.31 23.28
N ASN A 8 -22.79 16.32 24.16
CA ASN A 8 -21.71 15.34 24.02
C ASN A 8 -21.92 14.36 22.85
N GLU A 9 -23.18 13.99 22.56
CA GLU A 9 -23.50 13.10 21.44
C GLU A 9 -23.40 13.84 20.10
N PHE A 10 -23.64 15.16 20.07
CA PHE A 10 -23.45 15.98 18.87
C PHE A 10 -21.98 15.94 18.39
N TYR A 11 -21.03 16.10 19.31
CA TYR A 11 -19.60 16.00 18.97
C TYR A 11 -19.20 14.58 18.54
N ALA A 12 -19.73 13.55 19.23
CA ALA A 12 -19.48 12.16 18.87
C ALA A 12 -20.08 11.77 17.50
N THR A 13 -21.25 12.30 17.15
CA THR A 13 -21.93 12.04 15.88
C THR A 13 -21.30 12.80 14.72
N GLU A 14 -20.86 14.04 14.92
CA GLU A 14 -20.08 14.81 13.93
C GLU A 14 -18.72 14.14 13.66
N ALA A 15 -18.04 13.66 14.70
CA ALA A 15 -16.82 12.88 14.57
C ALA A 15 -17.07 11.56 13.80
N ALA A 16 -18.15 10.84 14.12
CA ALA A 16 -18.52 9.62 13.41
C ALA A 16 -18.80 9.86 11.91
N LEU A 17 -19.53 10.95 11.58
CA LEU A 17 -19.80 11.34 10.20
C LEU A 17 -18.52 11.72 9.45
N THR A 18 -17.62 12.45 10.11
CA THR A 18 -16.32 12.84 9.55
C THR A 18 -15.44 11.62 9.26
N VAL A 19 -15.41 10.64 10.18
CA VAL A 19 -14.71 9.37 9.98
C VAL A 19 -15.35 8.56 8.85
N ALA A 20 -16.68 8.53 8.77
CA ALA A 20 -17.39 7.86 7.68
C ALA A 20 -17.08 8.51 6.30
N MET A 21 -17.04 9.84 6.24
CA MET A 21 -16.62 10.56 5.03
C MET A 21 -15.15 10.31 4.67
N MET A 22 -14.25 10.27 5.67
CA MET A 22 -12.84 9.94 5.44
C MET A 22 -12.68 8.51 4.89
N ALA A 23 -13.40 7.54 5.46
CA ALA A 23 -13.41 6.16 4.99
C ALA A 23 -13.98 6.04 3.56
N TYR A 24 -15.03 6.80 3.26
CA TYR A 24 -15.60 6.86 1.91
C TYR A 24 -14.61 7.42 0.90
N ASN A 25 -13.94 8.53 1.23
CA ASN A 25 -12.90 9.14 0.38
C ASN A 25 -11.74 8.18 0.15
N LEU A 26 -11.30 7.45 1.20
CA LEU A 26 -10.27 6.42 1.08
C LEU A 26 -10.70 5.29 0.15
N MET A 27 -11.94 4.79 0.29
CA MET A 27 -12.51 3.76 -0.58
C MET A 27 -12.60 4.22 -2.05
N ALA A 28 -12.97 5.48 -2.27
CA ALA A 28 -13.03 6.07 -3.61
C ALA A 28 -11.63 6.15 -4.25
N ILE A 29 -10.61 6.54 -3.48
CA ILE A 29 -9.20 6.54 -3.92
C ILE A 29 -8.73 5.12 -4.25
N PHE A 30 -9.07 4.11 -3.42
CA PHE A 30 -8.76 2.71 -3.71
C PHE A 30 -9.42 2.23 -5.00
N ARG A 31 -10.70 2.55 -5.22
CA ARG A 31 -11.41 2.21 -6.45
C ARG A 31 -10.75 2.86 -7.67
N LEU A 32 -10.36 4.13 -7.57
CA LEU A 32 -9.63 4.84 -8.62
C LEU A 32 -8.25 4.20 -8.88
N PHE A 33 -7.53 3.80 -7.83
CA PHE A 33 -6.23 3.13 -7.97
C PHE A 33 -6.36 1.75 -8.63
N ILE A 34 -7.38 0.98 -8.27
CA ILE A 34 -7.68 -0.32 -8.88
C ILE A 34 -8.10 -0.15 -10.33
N LEU A 35 -8.96 0.83 -10.63
CA LEU A 35 -9.43 1.09 -11.99
C LEU A 35 -8.33 1.66 -12.89
N LYS A 36 -7.44 2.50 -12.33
CA LYS A 36 -6.23 3.02 -13.00
C LYS A 36 -5.10 1.97 -13.07
N SER A 37 -5.32 0.74 -12.62
CA SER A 37 -4.41 -0.36 -12.94
C SER A 37 -4.59 -0.77 -14.40
N GLU A 38 -4.04 0.07 -15.29
CA GLU A 38 -4.11 -0.03 -16.75
C GLU A 38 -3.62 -1.35 -17.35
N VAL A 39 -3.11 -2.31 -16.57
CA VAL A 39 -2.87 -3.66 -17.09
C VAL A 39 -3.00 -4.70 -15.99
N GLN A 40 -4.18 -5.32 -15.90
CA GLN A 40 -4.28 -6.70 -15.42
C GLN A 40 -3.49 -7.54 -16.43
N HIS A 41 -2.18 -7.67 -16.24
CA HIS A 41 -1.39 -8.62 -17.02
C HIS A 41 -1.94 -10.01 -16.71
N THR A 42 -2.76 -10.51 -17.63
CA THR A 42 -3.26 -11.87 -17.55
C THR A 42 -2.06 -12.82 -17.51
N LEU A 43 -2.24 -13.96 -16.85
CA LEU A 43 -1.19 -14.97 -16.67
C LEU A 43 -0.49 -15.30 -18.02
N SER A 44 -1.25 -15.29 -19.11
CA SER A 44 -0.77 -15.49 -20.48
C SER A 44 0.23 -14.41 -20.94
N THR A 45 -0.06 -13.13 -20.68
CA THR A 45 0.85 -12.03 -21.01
C THR A 45 2.12 -12.06 -20.15
N ILE A 46 2.01 -12.38 -18.86
CA ILE A 46 3.19 -12.55 -17.99
C ILE A 46 4.06 -13.69 -18.50
N ARG A 47 3.45 -14.85 -18.81
CA ARG A 47 4.16 -16.03 -19.33
C ARG A 47 4.93 -15.72 -20.61
N PHE A 48 4.30 -15.03 -21.56
CA PHE A 48 4.96 -14.62 -22.81
C PHE A 48 6.13 -13.68 -22.55
N LYS A 49 5.94 -12.66 -21.69
CA LYS A 49 7.02 -11.76 -21.28
C LYS A 49 8.15 -12.52 -20.60
N THR A 50 7.86 -13.52 -19.76
CA THR A 50 8.90 -14.30 -19.08
C THR A 50 9.69 -15.21 -20.00
N PHE A 51 9.07 -15.79 -21.03
CA PHE A 51 9.79 -16.60 -22.03
C PHE A 51 10.76 -15.77 -22.87
N ALA A 52 10.42 -14.52 -23.15
CA ALA A 52 11.30 -13.61 -23.90
C ALA A 52 12.50 -13.10 -23.10
N ILE A 53 12.54 -13.31 -21.78
CA ILE A 53 13.65 -12.84 -20.94
C ILE A 53 14.76 -13.89 -20.93
N GLY A 54 15.95 -13.50 -21.40
CA GLY A 54 17.15 -14.32 -21.27
C GLY A 54 17.51 -14.56 -19.80
N ALA A 55 17.73 -15.82 -19.43
CA ALA A 55 18.16 -16.22 -18.10
C ALA A 55 19.22 -17.31 -18.15
N TYR A 56 20.12 -17.33 -17.17
CA TYR A 56 21.16 -18.35 -17.03
C TYR A 56 21.37 -18.73 -15.56
N PHE A 57 21.78 -19.96 -15.33
CA PHE A 57 22.14 -20.44 -14.01
C PHE A 57 23.60 -20.11 -13.69
N GLN A 58 23.85 -19.56 -12.50
CA GLN A 58 25.18 -19.31 -11.97
C GLN A 58 25.33 -19.99 -10.61
N LYS A 59 26.41 -20.75 -10.40
CA LYS A 59 26.77 -21.22 -9.06
C LYS A 59 27.54 -20.11 -8.34
N VAL A 60 26.96 -19.58 -7.26
CA VAL A 60 27.60 -18.58 -6.39
C VAL A 60 27.63 -19.15 -4.98
N LYS A 61 28.84 -19.31 -4.41
CA LYS A 61 29.06 -19.81 -3.03
C LYS A 61 28.27 -21.11 -2.73
N GLY A 62 28.35 -22.09 -3.62
CA GLY A 62 27.66 -23.38 -3.47
C GLY A 62 26.16 -23.36 -3.72
N LYS A 63 25.56 -22.19 -4.03
CA LYS A 63 24.13 -22.05 -4.34
C LYS A 63 23.93 -21.83 -5.84
N THR A 64 22.96 -22.52 -6.42
CA THR A 64 22.53 -22.30 -7.81
C THR A 64 21.59 -21.10 -7.83
N VAL A 65 22.04 -20.00 -8.44
CA VAL A 65 21.28 -18.75 -8.56
C VAL A 65 20.87 -18.58 -10.03
N LEU A 66 19.58 -18.40 -10.28
CA LEU A 66 19.07 -18.05 -11.61
C LEU A 66 19.19 -16.54 -11.80
N LYS A 67 20.02 -16.12 -12.77
CA LYS A 67 20.14 -14.72 -13.17
C LYS A 67 19.27 -14.46 -14.39
N ILE A 68 18.38 -13.48 -14.26
CA ILE A 68 17.38 -13.12 -15.26
C ILE A 68 17.69 -11.71 -15.74
N ALA A 69 17.75 -11.48 -17.05
CA ALA A 69 18.00 -10.18 -17.68
C ALA A 69 16.74 -9.29 -17.69
N LEU A 70 16.12 -9.10 -16.53
CA LEU A 70 14.93 -8.26 -16.37
C LEU A 70 15.28 -6.97 -15.62
N ALA A 71 14.93 -5.83 -16.21
CA ALA A 71 14.97 -4.55 -15.52
C ALA A 71 13.99 -4.58 -14.34
N LYS A 72 14.50 -4.58 -13.11
CA LYS A 72 13.68 -4.63 -11.91
C LYS A 72 12.96 -3.30 -11.71
N GLN A 73 11.70 -3.19 -12.14
CA GLN A 73 10.85 -2.06 -11.72
C GLN A 73 10.50 -2.19 -10.23
N ARG A 74 11.35 -1.63 -9.37
CA ARG A 74 10.99 -1.38 -7.97
C ARG A 74 10.15 -0.11 -7.94
N ARG A 75 8.92 -0.19 -7.43
CA ARG A 75 8.08 1.00 -7.27
C ARG A 75 8.76 1.96 -6.28
N LYS A 76 9.11 3.17 -6.74
CA LYS A 76 9.84 4.16 -5.92
C LYS A 76 9.14 4.44 -4.58
N TRP A 77 7.80 4.49 -4.59
CA TRP A 77 7.00 4.67 -3.38
C TRP A 77 7.17 3.54 -2.35
N PHE A 78 7.38 2.29 -2.79
CA PHE A 78 7.55 1.14 -1.90
C PHE A 78 8.89 1.22 -1.16
N ASN A 79 9.94 1.63 -1.86
CA ASN A 79 11.21 1.93 -1.21
C ASN A 79 11.10 3.13 -0.27
N GLY A 80 10.33 4.16 -0.66
CA GLY A 80 10.04 5.32 0.18
C GLY A 80 9.38 4.92 1.50
N LEU A 81 8.31 4.13 1.44
CA LEU A 81 7.60 3.64 2.63
C LEU A 81 8.53 2.87 3.59
N TRP A 82 9.37 1.97 3.05
CA TRP A 82 10.29 1.19 3.87
C TRP A 82 11.42 2.04 4.45
N ASN A 83 11.92 3.01 3.69
CA ASN A 83 12.92 3.97 4.18
C ASN A 83 12.34 4.82 5.32
N THR A 84 11.10 5.29 5.18
CA THR A 84 10.40 6.01 6.24
C THR A 84 10.18 5.13 7.45
N SER A 85 9.78 3.87 7.28
CA SER A 85 9.61 2.92 8.39
C SER A 85 10.90 2.68 9.18
N ASN A 86 12.06 2.64 8.52
CA ASN A 86 13.35 2.44 9.19
C ASN A 86 13.84 3.68 9.95
N GLN A 87 13.26 4.85 9.68
CA GLN A 87 13.58 6.11 10.35
C GLN A 87 12.71 6.36 11.59
N VAL A 88 11.62 5.60 11.76
CA VAL A 88 10.79 5.67 12.95
C VAL A 88 11.52 4.97 14.10
N GLN A 89 12.08 5.77 15.02
CA GLN A 89 12.57 5.26 16.29
C GLN A 89 11.37 4.91 17.18
N THR A 90 11.25 3.63 17.54
CA THR A 90 10.37 3.19 18.63
C THR A 90 11.02 3.60 19.97
N PRO A 91 10.26 4.05 20.98
CA PRO A 91 8.83 3.81 21.20
C PRO A 91 7.94 5.00 20.78
N LEU A 92 6.81 4.68 20.16
CA LEU A 92 5.71 5.64 19.94
C LEU A 92 5.02 5.87 21.28
N ILE A 93 5.43 6.90 22.00
CA ILE A 93 4.74 7.33 23.23
C ILE A 93 3.53 8.14 22.77
N PHE A 94 2.36 7.51 22.75
CA PHE A 94 1.11 8.21 22.57
C PHE A 94 0.76 8.92 23.88
N PRO A 95 0.59 10.26 23.90
CA PRO A 95 0.08 10.93 25.07
C PRO A 95 -1.35 10.43 25.31
N ILE A 96 -1.56 9.83 26.47
CA ILE A 96 -2.89 9.55 27.00
C ILE A 96 -3.53 10.91 27.30
N ALA A 97 -4.57 11.23 26.54
CA ALA A 97 -5.49 12.32 26.84
C ALA A 97 -6.55 11.83 27.85
#